data_AF-A0A4Q4CYL9-F1
#
_entry.id   AF-A0A4Q4CYL9-F1
#
_cell.length_a   1.000
_cell.length_b   1.000
_cell.length_c   1.000
_cell.angle_alpha   90.00
_cell.angle_beta   90.00
_cell.angle_gamma   90.00
#
_symmetry.space_group_name_H-M   'P 1'
#
loop_
_entity.id
_entity.type
_entity.pdbx_description
1 polymer ?
#
loop_
_entity_poly.entity_id
_entity_poly.type
_entity_poly.pdbx_seq_one_letter_code
_entity_poly.pdbx_strand_id
1 'polypeptide(L)'
;MTEYDGAPDGPAESLDLEARPIRRLSASPAEAAILAAGIPVDPREMPGLIRRVERRMPADAETVRAALIEVRRRGWVARMNDLANRAGRIWVRRNEAETAAGTITLLDPDDATLLAALDTAVAARLRGLGPTPAAALEGIAAELLEAGGGALSADRHAALAREAAAAFGLAGDAAVGFLDQVSA
;
A
#
# COMPACT_ATOMS: atom_id res chain seq x y z
N MET A 1 25.53 -84.97 -20.01
CA MET A 1 26.72 -85.13 -19.16
C MET A 1 27.59 -83.89 -19.31
N THR A 2 27.89 -83.04 -18.32
CA THR A 2 27.39 -82.95 -16.93
C THR A 2 27.58 -81.53 -16.40
N GLU A 3 26.57 -80.78 -15.94
CA GLU A 3 25.08 -80.86 -16.11
C GLU A 3 24.52 -79.42 -15.84
N TYR A 4 23.26 -79.21 -15.38
CA TYR A 4 22.67 -77.88 -15.09
C TYR A 4 22.26 -77.78 -13.61
N ASP A 5 22.77 -76.79 -12.87
CA ASP A 5 22.43 -76.55 -11.45
C ASP A 5 22.53 -75.05 -11.08
N GLY A 6 21.71 -74.61 -10.13
CA GLY A 6 21.90 -73.35 -9.41
C GLY A 6 21.43 -72.05 -10.08
N ALA A 7 20.12 -71.87 -10.24
CA ALA A 7 19.53 -70.53 -10.09
C ALA A 7 19.05 -70.36 -8.63
N PRO A 8 19.30 -69.19 -8.03
CA PRO A 8 18.33 -68.64 -7.08
C PRO A 8 17.87 -67.24 -7.49
N ASP A 9 16.57 -67.00 -7.35
CA ASP A 9 15.97 -65.67 -7.35
C ASP A 9 16.70 -64.74 -6.37
N GLY A 10 17.28 -63.66 -6.89
CA GLY A 10 17.62 -62.47 -6.11
C GLY A 10 16.51 -61.44 -6.31
N PRO A 11 15.91 -60.89 -5.24
CA PRO A 11 14.76 -60.01 -5.38
C PRO A 11 15.13 -58.75 -6.15
N ALA A 12 14.17 -58.22 -6.90
CA ALA A 12 14.27 -56.87 -7.41
C ALA A 12 14.60 -55.92 -6.24
N GLU A 13 15.65 -55.11 -6.38
CA GLU A 13 15.80 -53.90 -5.58
C GLU A 13 14.60 -53.00 -5.91
N SER A 14 13.50 -53.22 -5.19
CA SER A 14 12.57 -52.17 -4.88
C SER A 14 13.40 -51.07 -4.25
N LEU A 15 13.73 -50.07 -5.05
CA LEU A 15 14.13 -48.77 -4.56
C LEU A 15 13.01 -48.35 -3.62
N ASP A 16 13.23 -48.56 -2.33
CA ASP A 16 12.58 -47.81 -1.28
C ASP A 16 12.95 -46.36 -1.59
N LEU A 17 12.06 -45.73 -2.37
CA LEU A 17 11.69 -44.35 -2.22
C LEU A 17 11.18 -44.22 -0.79
N GLU A 18 12.13 -44.28 0.16
CA GLU A 18 11.94 -43.89 1.55
C GLU A 18 11.11 -42.63 1.46
N ALA A 19 9.90 -42.70 2.01
CA ALA A 19 8.96 -41.61 1.95
C ALA A 19 9.60 -40.46 2.72
N ARG A 20 10.39 -39.65 2.01
CA ARG A 20 11.10 -38.48 2.53
C ARG A 20 10.05 -37.77 3.35
N PRO A 21 10.20 -37.68 4.69
CA PRO A 21 9.15 -37.14 5.51
C PRO A 21 8.91 -35.74 4.98
N ILE A 22 7.75 -35.56 4.32
CA ILE A 22 7.33 -34.27 3.79
C ILE A 22 7.43 -33.39 5.01
N ARG A 23 8.38 -32.44 5.00
CA ARG A 23 8.62 -31.58 6.14
C ARG A 23 7.29 -30.92 6.45
N ARG A 24 6.59 -31.44 7.46
CA ARG A 24 5.56 -30.69 8.17
C ARG A 24 6.37 -29.58 8.82
N LEU A 25 6.53 -28.48 8.08
CA LEU A 25 6.87 -27.20 8.64
C LEU A 25 5.94 -27.08 9.85
N SER A 26 6.53 -27.02 11.03
CA SER A 26 5.79 -26.89 12.28
C SER A 26 5.17 -25.51 12.27
N ALA A 27 4.02 -25.40 11.61
CA ALA A 27 3.34 -24.14 11.38
C ALA A 27 3.18 -23.46 12.73
N SER A 28 3.74 -22.25 12.86
CA SER A 28 3.61 -21.53 14.12
C SER A 28 2.11 -21.30 14.39
N PRO A 29 1.67 -21.13 15.65
CA PRO A 29 0.25 -20.85 15.94
C PRO A 29 -0.30 -19.66 15.13
N ALA A 30 0.56 -18.69 14.79
CA ALA A 30 0.23 -17.59 13.90
C ALA A 30 0.14 -17.99 12.42
N GLU A 31 1.06 -18.80 11.90
CA GLU A 31 0.98 -19.34 10.53
C GLU A 31 -0.27 -20.21 10.34
N ALA A 32 -0.61 -21.05 11.34
CA ALA A 32 -1.85 -21.81 11.36
C ALA A 32 -3.10 -20.92 11.36
N ALA A 33 -3.11 -19.82 12.15
CA ALA A 33 -4.19 -18.85 12.15
C ALA A 33 -4.32 -18.10 10.81
N ILE A 34 -3.20 -17.75 10.17
CA ILE A 34 -3.19 -17.12 8.84
C ILE A 34 -3.79 -18.04 7.78
N LEU A 35 -3.40 -19.33 7.77
CA LEU A 35 -3.94 -20.33 6.85
C LEU A 35 -5.44 -20.58 7.13
N ALA A 36 -5.84 -20.65 8.40
CA ALA A 36 -7.24 -20.84 8.80
C ALA A 36 -8.14 -19.64 8.46
N ALA A 37 -7.59 -18.42 8.38
CA ALA A 37 -8.34 -17.24 7.96
C ALA A 37 -8.75 -17.27 6.47
N GLY A 38 -8.12 -18.12 5.65
CA GLY A 38 -8.49 -18.31 4.23
C GLY A 38 -8.24 -17.12 3.32
N ILE A 39 -7.52 -16.10 3.79
CA ILE A 39 -7.23 -14.87 3.03
C ILE A 39 -6.06 -15.12 2.07
N PRO A 40 -6.12 -14.70 0.79
CA PRO A 40 -4.98 -14.75 -0.12
C PRO A 40 -3.82 -13.85 0.33
N VAL A 41 -2.65 -14.45 0.57
CA VAL A 41 -1.40 -13.79 1.01
C VAL A 41 -0.28 -14.09 0.00
N ASP A 42 0.45 -13.09 -0.48
CA ASP A 42 1.64 -13.32 -1.33
C ASP A 42 2.77 -13.92 -0.45
N PRO A 43 3.54 -14.91 -0.94
CA PRO A 43 4.64 -15.51 -0.17
C PRO A 43 5.65 -14.52 0.41
N ARG A 44 5.83 -13.34 -0.19
CA ARG A 44 6.71 -12.25 0.30
C ARG A 44 6.12 -11.50 1.50
N GLU A 45 4.79 -11.48 1.63
CA GLU A 45 4.07 -10.88 2.76
C GLU A 45 4.15 -11.76 4.00
N MET A 46 4.17 -13.09 3.81
CA MET A 46 4.05 -14.09 4.87
C MET A 46 5.01 -13.90 6.06
N PRO A 47 6.34 -13.65 5.89
CA PRO A 47 7.23 -13.43 7.03
C PRO A 47 6.92 -12.14 7.79
N GLY A 48 6.37 -11.13 7.11
CA GLY A 48 5.94 -9.87 7.72
C GLY A 48 4.59 -9.96 8.42
N LEU A 49 3.72 -10.87 7.96
CA LEU A 49 2.42 -11.17 8.53
C LEU A 49 2.54 -12.06 9.78
N ILE A 50 3.30 -13.16 9.71
CA ILE A 50 3.55 -14.06 10.86
C ILE A 50 4.02 -13.26 12.08
N ARG A 51 5.09 -12.45 11.93
CA ARG A 51 5.63 -11.58 13.00
C ARG A 51 4.65 -10.53 13.54
N ARG A 52 3.53 -10.27 12.87
CA ARG A 52 2.45 -9.36 13.31
C ARG A 52 1.33 -10.12 14.00
N VAL A 53 0.95 -11.28 13.48
CA VAL A 53 -0.08 -12.16 14.06
C VAL A 53 0.41 -12.79 15.36
N GLU A 54 1.68 -13.20 15.45
CA GLU A 54 2.32 -13.70 16.68
C GLU A 54 2.17 -12.73 17.87
N ARG A 55 2.27 -11.43 17.61
CA ARG A 55 2.12 -10.36 18.62
C ARG A 55 0.67 -10.05 18.99
N ARG A 56 -0.29 -10.71 18.36
CA ARG A 56 -1.75 -10.50 18.52
C ARG A 56 -2.47 -11.83 18.82
N MET A 57 -1.75 -12.87 19.24
CA MET A 57 -2.36 -14.17 19.57
C MET A 57 -3.18 -14.08 20.87
N PRO A 58 -4.35 -14.74 20.96
CA PRO A 58 -5.01 -15.51 19.91
C PRO A 58 -5.60 -14.60 18.81
N ALA A 59 -5.34 -14.93 17.55
CA ALA A 59 -5.78 -14.15 16.40
C ALA A 59 -6.91 -14.88 15.65
N ASP A 60 -7.99 -14.14 15.37
CA ASP A 60 -9.07 -14.56 14.48
C ASP A 60 -8.86 -14.03 13.05
N ALA A 61 -9.82 -14.30 12.15
CA ALA A 61 -9.72 -13.88 10.76
C ALA A 61 -9.65 -12.34 10.59
N GLU A 62 -10.34 -11.56 11.43
CA GLU A 62 -10.26 -10.08 11.36
C GLU A 62 -8.92 -9.57 11.90
N THR A 63 -8.36 -10.21 12.93
CA THR A 63 -7.01 -9.90 13.43
C THR A 63 -5.94 -10.17 12.35
N VAL A 64 -6.06 -11.28 11.62
CA VAL A 64 -5.19 -11.59 10.47
C VAL A 64 -5.40 -10.57 9.35
N ARG A 65 -6.65 -10.21 9.02
CA ARG A 65 -7.01 -9.22 8.01
C ARG A 65 -6.40 -7.84 8.31
N ALA A 66 -6.56 -7.35 9.54
CA ALA A 66 -5.97 -6.09 10.00
C ALA A 66 -4.43 -6.13 9.96
N ALA A 67 -3.81 -7.24 10.37
CA ALA A 67 -2.37 -7.43 10.29
C ALA A 67 -1.85 -7.46 8.84
N LEU A 68 -2.62 -7.98 7.88
CA LEU A 68 -2.28 -8.00 6.46
C LEU A 68 -2.41 -6.62 5.81
N ILE A 69 -3.45 -5.85 6.16
CA ILE A 69 -3.57 -4.42 5.80
C ILE A 69 -2.30 -3.65 6.20
N GLU A 70 -1.80 -3.85 7.43
CA GLU A 70 -0.54 -3.22 7.87
C GLU A 70 0.71 -3.67 7.11
N VAL A 71 0.72 -4.87 6.53
CA VAL A 71 1.81 -5.32 5.64
C VAL A 71 1.72 -4.59 4.30
N ARG A 72 0.51 -4.54 3.71
CA ARG A 72 0.24 -3.96 2.39
C ARG A 72 0.38 -2.44 2.32
N ARG A 73 0.12 -1.73 3.42
CA ARG A 73 0.25 -0.25 3.51
C ARG A 73 1.52 0.30 2.86
N ARG A 74 2.69 -0.32 3.04
CA ARG A 74 3.94 0.16 2.41
C ARG A 74 3.90 0.15 0.88
N GLY A 75 3.24 -0.85 0.28
CA GLY A 75 2.99 -0.93 -1.16
C GLY A 75 2.04 0.16 -1.63
N TRP A 76 0.94 0.39 -0.90
CA TRP A 76 -0.03 1.45 -1.21
C TRP A 76 0.59 2.85 -1.13
N VAL A 77 1.43 3.13 -0.13
CA VAL A 77 2.20 4.38 -0.03
C VAL A 77 3.06 4.57 -1.27
N ALA A 78 3.80 3.55 -1.72
CA ALA A 78 4.60 3.63 -2.93
C ALA A 78 3.73 3.89 -4.18
N ARG A 79 2.57 3.22 -4.28
CA ARG A 79 1.62 3.40 -5.39
C ARG A 79 1.00 4.79 -5.42
N MET A 80 0.58 5.34 -4.29
CA MET A 80 0.04 6.69 -4.18
C MET A 80 1.07 7.75 -4.60
N ASN A 81 2.34 7.62 -4.18
CA ASN A 81 3.40 8.53 -4.62
C ASN A 81 3.66 8.43 -6.13
N ASP A 82 3.66 7.22 -6.71
CA ASP A 82 3.77 7.01 -8.17
C ASP A 82 2.60 7.67 -8.94
N LEU A 83 1.36 7.48 -8.49
CA LEU A 83 0.18 8.11 -9.08
C LEU A 83 0.24 9.64 -8.99
N ALA A 84 0.63 10.21 -7.84
CA ALA A 84 0.79 11.66 -7.67
C ALA A 84 1.90 12.24 -8.56
N ASN A 85 3.04 11.56 -8.66
CA ASN A 85 4.14 11.95 -9.53
C ASN A 85 3.74 11.94 -11.01
N ARG A 86 3.03 10.90 -11.47
CA ARG A 86 2.51 10.81 -12.85
C ARG A 86 1.44 11.87 -13.15
N ALA A 87 0.70 12.33 -12.13
CA ALA A 87 -0.20 13.47 -12.21
C ALA A 87 0.50 14.85 -12.08
N GLY A 88 1.83 14.89 -11.88
CA GLY A 88 2.59 16.14 -11.74
C GLY A 88 2.38 16.90 -10.42
N ARG A 89 1.76 16.26 -9.40
CA ARG A 89 1.37 16.86 -8.12
C ARG A 89 2.55 16.96 -7.15
N ILE A 90 3.56 17.76 -7.48
CA ILE A 90 4.83 17.82 -6.74
C ILE A 90 4.72 18.32 -5.28
N TRP A 91 3.58 18.87 -4.89
CA TRP A 91 3.26 19.28 -3.51
C TRP A 91 2.82 18.11 -2.62
N VAL A 92 2.44 16.96 -3.20
CA VAL A 92 2.09 15.75 -2.45
C VAL A 92 3.37 15.09 -1.96
N ARG A 93 3.49 14.91 -0.64
CA ARG A 93 4.64 14.25 -0.03
C ARG A 93 4.29 12.86 0.47
N ARG A 94 5.34 12.12 0.83
CA ARG A 94 5.25 10.80 1.46
C ARG A 94 4.30 10.79 2.68
N ASN A 95 4.30 11.86 3.47
CA ASN A 95 3.47 12.00 4.67
C ASN A 95 1.97 11.93 4.37
N GLU A 96 1.50 12.56 3.28
CA GLU A 96 0.09 12.50 2.88
C GLU A 96 -0.28 11.10 2.40
N ALA A 97 0.61 10.43 1.67
CA ALA A 97 0.42 9.03 1.25
C ALA A 97 0.44 8.04 2.43
N GLU A 98 1.26 8.27 3.47
CA GLU A 98 1.26 7.48 4.71
C GLU A 98 0.00 7.72 5.54
N THR A 99 -0.46 8.97 5.65
CA THR A 99 -1.74 9.34 6.27
C THR A 99 -2.91 8.66 5.56
N ALA A 100 -2.97 8.74 4.23
CA ALA A 100 -3.99 8.10 3.40
C ALA A 100 -3.95 6.57 3.53
N ALA A 101 -2.79 5.94 3.47
CA ALA A 101 -2.67 4.48 3.69
C ALA A 101 -3.13 4.05 5.09
N GLY A 102 -3.06 4.94 6.09
CA GLY A 102 -3.60 4.73 7.42
C GLY A 102 -5.11 4.56 7.46
N THR A 103 -5.86 5.27 6.60
CA THR A 103 -7.34 5.24 6.59
C THR A 103 -7.93 4.05 5.84
N ILE A 104 -7.15 3.37 4.99
CA ILE A 104 -7.62 2.27 4.15
C ILE A 104 -7.85 1.01 4.97
N THR A 105 -9.06 0.45 4.85
CA THR A 105 -9.51 -0.78 5.51
C THR A 105 -9.80 -1.94 4.54
N LEU A 106 -9.60 -1.75 3.23
CA LEU A 106 -9.70 -2.81 2.22
C LEU A 106 -8.39 -3.61 2.13
N LEU A 107 -8.48 -4.90 1.80
CA LEU A 107 -7.31 -5.76 1.58
C LEU A 107 -6.59 -5.48 0.27
N ASP A 108 -7.37 -5.17 -0.78
CA ASP A 108 -6.92 -4.97 -2.14
C ASP A 108 -7.65 -3.74 -2.73
N PRO A 109 -7.34 -2.52 -2.24
CA PRO A 109 -7.88 -1.28 -2.80
C PRO A 109 -7.41 -1.09 -4.24
N ASP A 110 -8.29 -0.59 -5.11
CA ASP A 110 -7.94 -0.17 -6.46
C ASP A 110 -7.29 1.22 -6.48
N ASP A 111 -6.69 1.60 -7.62
CA ASP A 111 -6.03 2.92 -7.77
C ASP A 111 -6.99 4.09 -7.50
N ALA A 112 -8.28 3.94 -7.80
CA ALA A 112 -9.30 4.96 -7.54
C ALA A 112 -9.52 5.16 -6.03
N THR A 113 -9.61 4.07 -5.26
CA THR A 113 -9.68 4.11 -3.80
C THR A 113 -8.41 4.71 -3.19
N LEU A 114 -7.22 4.34 -3.72
CA LEU A 114 -5.95 4.92 -3.29
C LEU A 114 -5.89 6.43 -3.53
N LEU A 115 -6.34 6.89 -4.70
CA LEU A 115 -6.40 8.32 -5.04
C LEU A 115 -7.40 9.08 -4.17
N ALA A 116 -8.61 8.56 -3.95
CA ALA A 116 -9.61 9.21 -3.10
C ALA A 116 -9.13 9.37 -1.64
N ALA A 117 -8.42 8.36 -1.11
CA ALA A 117 -7.79 8.44 0.21
C ALA A 117 -6.66 9.49 0.24
N LEU A 118 -5.84 9.55 -0.82
CA LEU A 118 -4.77 10.54 -0.97
C LEU A 118 -5.33 11.97 -1.06
N ASP A 119 -6.35 12.20 -1.87
CA ASP A 119 -6.99 13.51 -2.04
C ASP A 119 -7.61 14.01 -0.73
N THR A 120 -8.17 13.10 0.07
CA THR A 120 -8.67 13.41 1.42
C THR A 120 -7.53 13.87 2.33
N ALA A 121 -6.37 13.20 2.31
CA ALA A 121 -5.21 13.57 3.11
C ALA A 121 -4.57 14.90 2.65
N VAL A 122 -4.49 15.13 1.34
CA VAL A 122 -3.99 16.39 0.75
C VAL A 122 -4.92 17.55 1.10
N ALA A 123 -6.24 17.38 0.98
CA ALA A 123 -7.22 18.39 1.38
C ALA A 123 -7.16 18.70 2.89
N ALA A 124 -6.91 17.70 3.73
CA ALA A 124 -6.69 17.90 5.16
C ALA A 124 -5.43 18.73 5.43
N ARG A 125 -4.31 18.46 4.74
CA ARG A 125 -3.09 19.28 4.84
C ARG A 125 -3.30 20.71 4.35
N LEU A 126 -3.94 20.91 3.19
CA LEU A 126 -4.21 22.24 2.64
C LEU A 126 -5.00 23.12 3.63
N ARG A 127 -6.04 22.57 4.26
CA ARG A 127 -6.79 23.27 5.33
C ARG A 127 -5.99 23.48 6.62
N GLY A 128 -4.92 22.72 6.83
CA GLY A 128 -4.00 22.91 7.96
C GLY A 128 -2.99 24.03 7.77
N LEU A 129 -2.79 24.51 6.53
CA LEU A 129 -1.81 25.56 6.22
C LEU A 129 -2.37 26.99 6.38
N GLY A 130 -3.69 27.17 6.32
CA GLY A 130 -4.30 28.48 6.50
C GLY A 130 -5.83 28.46 6.47
N PRO A 131 -6.48 29.57 6.84
CA PRO A 131 -7.94 29.67 6.92
C PRO A 131 -8.63 29.85 5.56
N THR A 132 -7.87 30.05 4.47
CA THR A 132 -8.39 30.29 3.12
C THR A 132 -7.63 29.51 2.04
N PRO A 133 -8.24 29.27 0.85
CA PRO A 133 -7.54 28.65 -0.28
C PRO A 133 -6.28 29.39 -0.71
N ALA A 134 -6.30 30.73 -0.67
CA ALA A 134 -5.14 31.57 -0.99
C ALA A 134 -4.00 31.35 0.01
N ALA A 135 -4.28 31.38 1.32
CA ALA A 135 -3.27 31.12 2.35
C ALA A 135 -2.67 29.70 2.24
N ALA A 136 -3.49 28.70 1.88
CA ALA A 136 -3.01 27.34 1.62
C ALA A 136 -2.11 27.27 0.37
N LEU A 137 -2.48 27.95 -0.71
CA LEU A 137 -1.70 28.05 -1.95
C LEU A 137 -0.34 28.72 -1.71
N GLU A 138 -0.33 29.86 -1.00
CA GLU A 138 0.88 30.58 -0.58
C GLU A 138 1.77 29.71 0.32
N GLY A 139 1.19 29.01 1.31
CA GLY A 139 1.90 28.11 2.20
C GLY A 139 2.61 26.98 1.45
N ILE A 140 1.93 26.32 0.51
CA ILE A 140 2.56 25.29 -0.34
C ILE A 140 3.66 25.89 -1.23
N ALA A 141 3.46 27.08 -1.80
CA ALA A 141 4.45 27.74 -2.65
C ALA A 141 5.74 28.09 -1.86
N ALA A 142 5.59 28.62 -0.64
CA ALA A 142 6.70 28.89 0.27
C ALA A 142 7.43 27.59 0.66
N GLU A 143 6.70 26.55 1.08
CA GLU A 143 7.26 25.25 1.42
C GLU A 143 8.04 24.59 0.26
N LEU A 144 7.60 24.79 -0.99
CA LEU A 144 8.30 24.28 -2.17
C LEU A 144 9.58 25.06 -2.46
N LEU A 145 9.57 26.39 -2.27
CA LEU A 145 10.74 27.25 -2.42
C LEU A 145 11.81 26.94 -1.36
N GLU A 146 11.39 26.78 -0.10
CA GLU A 146 12.27 26.39 1.02
C GLU A 146 12.91 25.01 0.83
N ALA A 147 12.17 24.06 0.22
CA ALA A 147 12.69 22.75 -0.14
C ALA A 147 13.71 22.75 -1.31
N GLY A 148 14.11 23.93 -1.80
CA GLY A 148 15.00 24.08 -2.96
C GLY A 148 14.31 23.86 -4.30
N GLY A 149 12.97 23.83 -4.32
CA GLY A 149 12.18 23.83 -5.54
C GLY A 149 12.20 25.21 -6.21
N GLY A 150 12.20 25.23 -7.54
CA GLY A 150 11.89 26.45 -8.27
C GLY A 150 10.42 26.84 -8.14
N ALA A 151 10.09 28.07 -8.57
CA ALA A 151 8.70 28.49 -8.71
C ALA A 151 7.88 27.51 -9.56
N LEU A 152 6.60 27.34 -9.22
CA LEU A 152 5.69 26.51 -10.01
C LEU A 152 5.52 27.09 -11.42
N SER A 153 5.43 26.22 -12.43
CA SER A 153 4.91 26.63 -13.74
C SER A 153 3.43 27.00 -13.62
N ALA A 154 2.93 27.85 -14.50
CA ALA A 154 1.53 28.29 -14.51
C ALA A 154 0.54 27.12 -14.42
N ASP A 155 0.75 26.06 -15.21
CA ASP A 155 -0.09 24.85 -15.18
C ASP A 155 -0.11 24.15 -13.81
N ARG A 156 1.05 24.09 -13.13
CA ARG A 156 1.16 23.47 -11.80
C ARG A 156 0.56 24.37 -10.73
N HIS A 157 0.71 25.69 -10.85
CA HIS A 157 0.07 26.66 -9.98
C HIS A 157 -1.47 26.57 -10.11
N ALA A 158 -2.00 26.54 -11.33
CA ALA A 158 -3.44 26.38 -11.60
C ALA A 158 -3.99 24.99 -11.20
N ALA A 159 -3.16 23.93 -11.23
CA ALA A 159 -3.54 22.63 -10.69
C ALA A 159 -3.62 22.65 -9.15
N LEU A 160 -2.61 23.20 -8.47
CA LEU A 160 -2.60 23.37 -7.02
C LEU A 160 -3.72 24.29 -6.54
N ALA A 161 -4.00 25.39 -7.26
CA ALA A 161 -5.11 26.28 -6.96
C ALA A 161 -6.46 25.57 -7.05
N ARG A 162 -6.67 24.67 -8.03
CA ARG A 162 -7.87 23.83 -8.11
C ARG A 162 -7.98 22.86 -6.94
N GLU A 163 -6.88 22.25 -6.50
CA GLU A 163 -6.88 21.41 -5.29
C GLU A 163 -7.17 22.21 -4.01
N ALA A 164 -6.62 23.42 -3.88
CA ALA A 164 -6.94 24.33 -2.78
C ALA A 164 -8.42 24.75 -2.80
N ALA A 165 -8.97 25.14 -3.95
CA ALA A 165 -10.39 25.45 -4.09
C ALA A 165 -11.28 24.27 -3.65
N ALA A 166 -10.98 23.06 -4.13
CA ALA A 166 -11.72 21.85 -3.78
C ALA A 166 -11.60 21.47 -2.28
N ALA A 167 -10.41 21.60 -1.69
CA ALA A 167 -10.16 21.28 -0.28
C ALA A 167 -11.00 22.14 0.69
N PHE A 168 -11.30 23.38 0.30
CA PHE A 168 -12.14 24.32 1.03
C PHE A 168 -13.61 24.33 0.56
N GLY A 169 -13.99 23.43 -0.36
CA GLY A 169 -15.37 23.27 -0.81
C GLY A 169 -15.87 24.36 -1.77
N LEU A 170 -14.98 25.11 -2.43
CA LEU A 170 -15.37 26.04 -3.49
C LEU A 170 -15.83 25.25 -4.72
N ALA A 171 -16.98 25.65 -5.27
CA ALA A 171 -17.56 25.08 -6.49
C ALA A 171 -18.27 26.17 -7.30
N GLY A 172 -18.52 25.89 -8.60
CA GLY A 172 -19.18 26.83 -9.51
C GLY A 172 -18.46 28.18 -9.58
N ASP A 173 -19.24 29.26 -9.65
CA ASP A 173 -18.74 30.63 -9.80
C ASP A 173 -17.75 31.05 -8.70
N ALA A 174 -17.88 30.52 -7.48
CA ALA A 174 -16.95 30.80 -6.38
C ALA A 174 -15.57 30.15 -6.62
N ALA A 175 -15.52 28.99 -7.26
CA ALA A 175 -14.26 28.38 -7.68
C ALA A 175 -13.66 29.12 -8.89
N VAL A 176 -14.47 29.51 -9.88
CA VAL A 176 -14.01 30.28 -11.05
C VAL A 176 -13.43 31.62 -10.61
N GLY A 177 -14.15 32.40 -9.81
CA GLY A 177 -13.69 33.70 -9.34
C GLY A 177 -12.43 33.63 -8.48
N PHE A 178 -12.22 32.56 -7.71
CA PHE A 178 -10.95 32.32 -7.02
C PHE A 178 -9.81 31.99 -7.99
N LEU A 179 -10.05 31.12 -8.98
CA LEU A 179 -9.04 30.74 -9.97
C LEU A 179 -8.60 31.92 -10.83
N ASP A 180 -9.54 32.78 -11.23
CA ASP A 180 -9.25 34.02 -11.96
C ASP A 180 -8.38 34.98 -11.13
N GLN A 181 -8.66 35.12 -9.83
CA GLN A 181 -7.88 35.97 -8.91
C GLN A 181 -6.44 35.51 -8.71
N VAL A 182 -6.18 34.19 -8.69
CA VAL A 182 -4.82 33.63 -8.48
C VAL A 182 -4.09 33.29 -9.79
N SER A 183 -4.68 33.61 -10.94
CA SER A 183 -4.07 33.46 -12.27
C SER A 183 -3.72 34.79 -12.94
N ALA A 184 -4.05 35.91 -12.30
CA ALA A 184 -3.78 37.29 -12.73
C ALA A 184 -2.43 37.81 -12.22
#